data_AF-A0A317JKA8-F1
#
_entry.id   AF-A0A317JKA8-F1
#
_cell.length_a   1.000
_cell.length_b   1.000
_cell.length_c   1.000
_cell.angle_alpha   90.00
_cell.angle_beta   90.00
_cell.angle_gamma   90.00
#
_symmetry.space_group_name_H-M   'P 1'
#
loop_
_entity.id
_entity.type
_entity.pdbx_description
1 polymer ?
#
loop_
_entity_poly.entity_id
_entity_poly.type
_entity_poly.pdbx_seq_one_letter_code
_entity_poly.pdbx_strand_id
1 'polypeptide(L)'
;MGEFSLTHVLIVAVIFLIFFGPKKLPELGKSLGEAIKGFKKAINTDEKDTSQNNQQNTVQISQPSDKDKDRFVKDVKDVADEAREKEKTHKG
;
A
#
# COMPACT_ATOMS: atom_id res chain seq x y z
N MET A 1 0.57 -9.05 46.50
CA MET A 1 0.56 -9.40 45.07
C MET A 1 0.25 -8.14 44.25
N GLY A 2 1.24 -7.28 44.01
CA GLY A 2 0.98 -5.98 43.35
C GLY A 2 2.24 -5.14 43.09
N GLU A 3 3.40 -5.78 42.93
CA GLU A 3 4.67 -5.07 42.76
C GLU A 3 4.98 -4.73 41.30
N PHE A 4 4.34 -5.43 40.34
CA PHE A 4 4.42 -5.08 38.92
C PHE A 4 3.48 -3.92 38.58
N SER A 5 3.78 -2.75 39.13
CA SER A 5 3.18 -1.49 38.71
C SER A 5 3.72 -1.08 37.33
N LEU A 6 2.92 -0.33 36.56
CA LEU A 6 3.32 0.28 35.30
C LEU A 6 4.67 1.02 35.41
N THR A 7 4.98 1.58 36.57
CA THR A 7 6.26 2.25 36.85
C THR A 7 7.47 1.31 36.72
N HIS A 8 7.35 0.05 37.17
CA HIS A 8 8.44 -0.94 37.04
C HIS A 8 8.70 -1.28 35.57
N VAL A 9 7.62 -1.52 34.81
CA VAL A 9 7.72 -1.79 33.37
C VAL A 9 8.37 -0.62 32.63
N LEU A 10 8.03 0.62 33.01
CA LEU A 10 8.59 1.84 32.41
C LEU A 10 10.09 1.98 32.71
N ILE A 11 10.51 1.72 33.96
CA ILE A 11 11.93 1.75 34.36
C ILE A 11 12.74 0.71 33.57
N VAL A 12 12.23 -0.52 33.46
CA VAL A 12 12.89 -1.58 32.68
C VAL A 12 12.97 -1.19 31.21
N ALA A 13 11.89 -0.64 30.64
CA ALA A 13 11.90 -0.16 29.25
C ALA A 13 12.98 0.89 29.02
N VAL A 14 13.13 1.88 29.92
CA VAL A 14 14.16 2.92 29.80
C VAL A 14 15.56 2.32 29.77
N ILE A 15 15.87 1.38 30.67
CA ILE A 15 17.16 0.69 30.68
C ILE A 15 17.36 -0.09 29.37
N PHE A 16 16.32 -0.80 28.90
CA PHE A 16 16.35 -1.53 27.64
C PHE A 16 16.62 -0.61 26.44
N LEU A 17 16.00 0.58 26.41
CA LEU A 17 16.22 1.58 25.36
C LEU A 17 17.64 2.14 25.38
N ILE A 18 18.28 2.24 26.54
CA ILE A 18 19.68 2.68 26.65
C ILE A 18 20.62 1.58 26.10
N PHE A 19 20.37 0.32 26.42
CA PHE A 19 21.18 -0.81 25.96
C PHE A 19 20.99 -1.13 24.46
N PHE A 20 19.73 -1.22 24.00
CA PHE A 20 19.41 -1.55 22.62
C PHE A 20 19.38 -0.32 21.70
N GLY A 21 19.26 0.88 22.27
CA GLY A 21 19.08 2.12 21.53
C GLY A 21 17.62 2.30 21.06
N PRO A 22 17.05 3.52 21.16
CA PRO A 22 15.66 3.79 20.77
C PRO A 22 15.39 3.57 19.27
N LYS A 23 16.45 3.56 18.44
CA LYS A 23 16.34 3.33 17.00
C LYS A 23 16.09 1.86 16.63
N LYS A 24 16.46 0.90 17.49
CA LYS A 24 16.33 -0.53 17.20
C LYS A 24 14.95 -1.09 17.54
N LEU A 25 14.24 -0.51 18.49
CA LEU A 25 12.87 -0.88 18.83
C LEU A 25 11.87 -0.76 17.65
N PRO A 26 11.80 0.36 16.91
CA PRO A 26 10.87 0.48 15.79
C PRO A 26 11.25 -0.44 14.61
N GLU A 27 12.54 -0.68 14.38
CA GLU A 27 13.04 -1.59 13.35
C GLU A 27 12.60 -3.03 13.62
N LEU A 28 12.82 -3.51 14.86
CA LEU A 28 12.37 -4.83 15.31
C LEU A 28 10.84 -4.93 15.38
N GLY A 29 10.19 -3.90 15.90
CA GLY A 29 8.73 -3.82 16.02
C GLY A 29 8.01 -3.85 14.67
N LYS A 30 8.61 -3.29 13.61
CA LYS A 30 8.05 -3.37 12.26
C LYS A 30 8.08 -4.80 11.73
N SER A 31 9.22 -5.50 11.85
CA SER A 31 9.34 -6.90 11.40
C SER A 31 8.44 -7.85 12.19
N LEU A 32 8.39 -7.69 13.52
CA LEU A 32 7.55 -8.48 14.40
C LEU A 32 6.06 -8.15 14.20
N GLY A 33 5.75 -6.88 13.97
CA GLY A 33 4.39 -6.41 13.69
C GLY A 33 3.84 -6.96 12.37
N GLU A 34 4.67 -7.02 11.32
CA GLU A 34 4.31 -7.66 10.05
C GLU A 34 4.06 -9.17 10.24
N ALA A 35 4.91 -9.86 11.02
CA ALA A 35 4.73 -11.27 11.35
C ALA A 35 3.45 -11.53 12.16
N ILE A 36 3.19 -10.74 13.21
CA ILE A 36 1.97 -10.84 14.03
C ILE A 36 0.72 -10.50 13.20
N LYS A 37 0.80 -9.51 12.31
CA LYS A 37 -0.31 -9.15 11.40
C LYS A 37 -0.62 -10.29 10.44
N GLY A 38 0.40 -10.93 9.87
CA GLY A 38 0.26 -12.12 9.03
C GLY A 38 -0.33 -13.30 9.79
N PHE A 39 0.17 -13.57 10.99
CA PHE A 39 -0.35 -14.60 11.89
C PHE A 39 -1.82 -14.35 12.26
N LYS A 40 -2.16 -13.11 12.65
CA LYS A 40 -3.54 -12.72 12.93
C LYS A 40 -4.44 -12.87 11.70
N LYS A 41 -3.93 -12.56 10.51
CA LYS A 41 -4.70 -12.72 9.28
C LYS A 41 -4.97 -14.19 8.98
N ALA A 42 -3.97 -15.06 9.11
CA ALA A 42 -4.12 -16.51 8.93
C ALA A 42 -5.18 -17.10 9.88
N ILE A 43 -5.07 -16.82 11.19
CA ILE A 43 -6.04 -17.34 12.17
C ILE A 43 -7.46 -16.78 12.00
N ASN A 44 -7.61 -15.57 11.45
CA ASN A 44 -8.94 -14.97 11.22
C ASN A 44 -9.52 -15.35 9.84
N THR A 45 -8.68 -15.74 8.87
CA THR A 45 -9.11 -16.19 7.54
C THR A 45 -9.78 -17.57 7.60
N ASP A 46 -9.38 -18.44 8.55
CA ASP A 46 -10.08 -19.71 8.78
C ASP A 46 -11.53 -19.52 9.28
N GLU A 47 -11.90 -18.35 9.81
CA GLU A 47 -13.26 -18.05 10.30
C GLU A 47 -14.10 -17.19 9.35
N LYS A 48 -13.47 -16.52 8.37
CA LYS A 48 -14.16 -15.67 7.38
C LYS A 48 -13.45 -15.75 6.03
N ASP A 49 -13.85 -16.74 5.24
CA ASP A 49 -13.54 -16.73 3.83
C ASP A 49 -14.24 -15.54 3.15
N THR A 50 -13.50 -14.88 2.25
CA THR A 50 -13.94 -13.77 1.37
C THR A 50 -14.26 -12.42 2.02
N SER A 51 -13.24 -11.55 2.16
CA SER A 51 -13.28 -10.17 1.63
C SER A 51 -12.02 -9.36 1.95
N GLN A 52 -11.50 -8.70 0.90
CA GLN A 52 -10.56 -7.57 0.89
C GLN A 52 -9.05 -7.85 0.93
N ASN A 53 -8.51 -7.89 -0.30
CA ASN A 53 -7.42 -7.03 -0.78
C ASN A 53 -7.02 -5.88 0.15
N ASN A 54 -5.77 -5.89 0.63
CA ASN A 54 -4.98 -4.67 0.74
C ASN A 54 -3.49 -5.02 0.56
N GLN A 55 -3.02 -4.80 -0.67
CA GLN A 55 -1.78 -4.07 -1.02
C GLN A 55 -1.06 -3.45 0.21
N GLN A 56 0.25 -3.48 0.42
CA GLN A 56 1.36 -3.25 -0.49
C GLN A 56 2.63 -3.51 0.35
N ASN A 57 3.52 -4.38 -0.10
CA ASN A 57 4.94 -4.19 0.15
C ASN A 57 5.65 -4.62 -1.13
N THR A 58 5.96 -3.64 -1.99
CA THR A 58 7.09 -3.72 -2.90
C THR A 58 7.45 -2.30 -3.29
N VAL A 59 8.69 -1.92 -3.02
CA VAL A 59 9.37 -0.81 -3.69
C VAL A 59 9.33 -1.10 -5.20
N GLN A 60 8.46 -0.42 -5.94
CA GLN A 60 8.47 -0.39 -7.40
C GLN A 60 8.10 1.01 -7.91
N ILE A 61 9.09 1.60 -8.56
CA ILE A 61 9.12 2.68 -9.55
C ILE A 61 7.77 2.88 -10.30
N SER A 62 7.42 4.15 -10.54
CA SER A 62 6.41 4.70 -11.49
C SER A 62 5.09 5.17 -10.88
N GLN A 63 4.96 6.50 -10.71
CA GLN A 63 3.68 7.16 -10.97
C GLN A 63 3.36 6.95 -12.46
N PRO A 64 2.22 6.34 -12.85
CA PRO A 64 1.75 6.45 -14.22
C PRO A 64 1.40 7.92 -14.45
N SER A 65 2.24 8.58 -15.26
CA SER A 65 2.09 9.98 -15.64
C SER A 65 0.78 10.18 -16.39
N ASP A 66 0.14 11.33 -16.19
CA ASP A 66 -1.10 11.77 -16.88
C ASP A 66 -1.07 11.69 -18.42
N LYS A 67 0.10 11.43 -19.02
CA LYS A 67 0.36 11.36 -20.47
C LYS A 67 -0.39 10.25 -21.22
N ASP A 68 -0.79 9.17 -20.55
CA ASP A 68 -1.50 8.06 -21.23
C ASP A 68 -2.98 8.39 -21.50
N LYS A 69 -3.59 9.27 -20.70
CA LYS A 69 -4.95 9.76 -20.96
C LYS A 69 -4.98 10.69 -22.16
N ASP A 70 -3.97 11.54 -22.31
CA ASP A 70 -3.87 12.48 -23.43
C ASP A 70 -3.69 11.75 -24.77
N ARG A 71 -2.92 10.64 -24.80
CA ARG A 71 -2.78 9.80 -26.00
C ARG A 71 -4.09 9.13 -26.38
N PHE A 72 -4.77 8.51 -25.42
CA PHE A 72 -6.04 7.85 -25.70
C PHE A 72 -7.12 8.81 -26.21
N VAL A 73 -7.21 10.02 -25.63
CA VAL A 73 -8.15 11.05 -26.10
C VAL A 73 -7.79 11.54 -27.49
N LYS A 74 -6.49 11.69 -27.80
CA LYS A 74 -6.01 12.09 -29.12
C LYS A 74 -6.32 11.03 -30.18
N ASP A 75 -6.05 9.76 -29.89
CA ASP A 75 -6.32 8.64 -30.81
C ASP A 75 -7.83 8.53 -31.14
N VAL A 76 -8.71 8.70 -30.14
CA VAL A 76 -10.17 8.69 -30.36
C VAL A 76 -10.63 9.90 -31.16
N LYS A 77 -10.01 11.07 -30.96
CA LYS A 77 -10.34 12.29 -31.68
C LYS A 77 -9.93 12.20 -33.15
N ASP A 78 -8.74 11.67 -33.42
CA ASP A 78 -8.20 11.51 -34.77
C ASP A 78 -9.05 10.52 -35.60
N VAL A 79 -9.58 9.44 -35.00
CA VAL A 79 -10.51 8.51 -35.66
C VAL A 79 -11.87 9.16 -35.97
N ALA A 80 -12.40 9.97 -35.05
CA ALA A 80 -13.67 10.67 -35.26
C ALA A 80 -13.58 11.74 -36.35
N ASP A 81 -12.45 12.44 -36.44
CA ASP A 81 -12.20 13.44 -37.47
C ASP A 81 -11.92 12.79 -38.84
N GLU A 82 -11.26 11.63 -38.90
CA GLU A 82 -11.08 10.86 -40.14
C GLU A 82 -12.40 10.33 -40.71
N ALA A 83 -13.31 9.84 -39.86
CA ALA A 83 -14.63 9.40 -40.30
C ALA A 83 -15.46 10.55 -40.91
N ARG A 84 -15.27 11.78 -40.40
CA ARG A 84 -15.99 12.97 -40.86
C ARG A 84 -15.46 13.52 -42.19
N GLU A 85 -14.22 13.20 -42.56
CA GLU A 85 -13.63 13.58 -43.85
C GLU A 85 -14.11 12.66 -44.99
N LYS A 86 -14.27 11.36 -44.73
CA LYS A 86 -14.72 10.37 -45.74
C LYS A 86 -16.20 10.49 -46.13
N GLU A 87 -17.01 11.24 -45.38
CA GLU A 87 -18.43 11.44 -45.67
C GLU A 87 -18.70 12.55 -46.71
N LYS A 88 -17.71 13.42 -47.02
CA LYS A 88 -17.93 14.60 -47.89
C LYS A 88 -17.47 14.45 -49.34
N THR A 89 -16.80 13.36 -49.73
CA THR A 89 -16.24 13.20 -51.09
C THR A 89 -17.04 12.26 -52.00
N HIS A 90 -18.12 11.65 -51.53
CA HIS A 90 -18.92 10.70 -52.34
C HIS A 90 -20.33 11.17 -52.69
N LYS A 91 -20.55 12.50 -52.71
CA LYS A 91 -21.78 13.11 -53.22
C LYS A 91 -21.50 14.38 -54.03
N GLY A 92 -20.56 14.27 -54.97
CA GLY A 92 -20.31 15.21 -56.05
C GLY A 92 -20.51 14.51 -57.37
#